data_AF-A0A8E2E0I5-F1
#
_entry.id   AF-A0A8E2E0I5-F1
#
_cell.length_a   1.000
_cell.length_b   1.000
_cell.length_c   1.000
_cell.angle_alpha   90.00
_cell.angle_beta   90.00
_cell.angle_gamma   90.00
#
_symmetry.space_group_name_H-M   'P 1'
#
loop_
_entity.id
_entity.type
_entity.pdbx_description
1 polymer ?
#
loop_
_entity_poly.entity_id
_entity_poly.type
_entity_poly.pdbx_seq_one_letter_code
_entity_poly.pdbx_strand_id
1 'polypeptide(L)'
;MSRPGIGRRISNAFTFISKPSQAPDVELSPPQPAKRYLEGFPSLSALLASDPDLQVFRRFDRLASRNLLYLQAEILDLEARLDEFDAADLEVAAAEESGWIEVTLSARCWEVFAEKANLGEERESERMKLVLQIRERLAEYQEAIIRQSNILNLENPNYRVRNAVKGWFEQNRPLVGHGRHLFNEAAKHDIVALRTQPDQDRLTIFLQNHLGYLFRSRKKGKEHASNWEGMHYFPENTIRHIVSFVSILLAALLLIGAITSLYVVVKPASRMVLLAVFTTLFAASVGLLTNSRKVDIYAATAA
;
A
#
# COMPACT_ATOMS: atom_id res chain seq x y z
N MET A 1 -8.06 -45.53 92.93
CA MET A 1 -8.14 -44.51 94.00
C MET A 1 -7.58 -43.19 93.48
N SER A 2 -8.34 -42.11 93.68
CA SER A 2 -8.02 -40.67 93.71
C SER A 2 -7.31 -39.94 92.54
N ARG A 3 -7.99 -38.92 92.00
CA ARG A 3 -7.44 -37.69 91.34
C ARG A 3 -7.01 -36.66 92.43
N PRO A 4 -6.63 -35.36 92.19
CA PRO A 4 -6.32 -34.55 90.97
C PRO A 4 -5.11 -33.54 91.11
N GLY A 5 -4.88 -32.65 90.11
CA GLY A 5 -4.27 -31.29 90.27
C GLY A 5 -3.20 -30.88 89.22
N ILE A 6 -3.56 -30.29 88.06
CA ILE A 6 -3.55 -28.86 87.65
C ILE A 6 -2.17 -28.14 87.67
N GLY A 7 -1.70 -27.65 86.50
CA GLY A 7 -0.61 -26.67 86.40
C GLY A 7 -0.12 -26.32 84.98
N ARG A 8 -0.65 -25.22 84.43
CA ARG A 8 -0.40 -24.46 83.17
C ARG A 8 0.97 -24.49 82.44
N ARG A 9 0.85 -24.48 81.09
CA ARG A 9 1.50 -23.68 80.01
C ARG A 9 2.94 -23.16 80.23
N ILE A 10 3.80 -23.33 79.22
CA ILE A 10 4.54 -22.27 78.49
C ILE A 10 5.23 -22.86 77.21
N SER A 11 5.00 -22.17 76.09
CA SER A 11 5.67 -22.09 74.77
C SER A 11 6.60 -23.22 74.25
N ASN A 12 6.18 -23.83 73.14
CA ASN A 12 7.07 -24.42 72.13
C ASN A 12 7.59 -23.31 71.21
N ALA A 13 8.89 -23.04 71.25
CA ALA A 13 9.59 -22.25 70.23
C ALA A 13 10.26 -23.19 69.23
N PHE A 14 9.60 -23.41 68.08
CA PHE A 14 10.22 -23.98 66.89
C PHE A 14 10.83 -22.83 66.08
N THR A 15 12.15 -22.83 65.95
CA THR A 15 12.92 -21.98 65.04
C THR A 15 12.69 -22.42 63.59
N PHE A 16 11.84 -21.69 62.87
CA PHE A 16 11.87 -21.62 61.41
C PHE A 16 12.54 -20.31 61.01
N ILE A 17 13.65 -20.41 60.30
CA ILE A 17 14.31 -19.29 59.63
C ILE A 17 13.35 -18.79 58.55
N SER A 18 12.73 -17.64 58.79
CA SER A 18 11.94 -16.92 57.79
C SER A 18 12.88 -16.27 56.79
N LYS A 19 12.76 -16.67 55.52
CA LYS A 19 13.19 -15.86 54.38
C LYS A 19 12.50 -14.49 54.50
N PRO A 20 13.20 -13.37 54.27
CA PRO A 20 12.55 -12.07 54.26
C PRO A 20 11.52 -12.04 53.12
N SER A 21 10.29 -11.66 53.49
CA SER A 21 9.20 -11.32 52.59
C SER A 21 9.70 -10.27 51.59
N GLN A 22 9.95 -10.67 50.34
CA GLN A 22 9.97 -9.71 49.24
C GLN A 22 8.60 -9.03 49.24
N ALA A 23 8.58 -7.75 49.57
CA ALA A 23 7.42 -6.90 49.30
C ALA A 23 7.08 -7.05 47.81
N PRO A 24 5.79 -7.09 47.44
CA PRO A 24 5.43 -7.01 46.02
C PRO A 24 5.96 -5.66 45.51
N ASP A 25 6.76 -5.67 44.45
CA ASP A 25 7.20 -4.46 43.77
C ASP A 25 5.94 -3.66 43.34
N VAL A 26 5.62 -2.61 44.09
CA VAL A 26 4.44 -1.74 43.90
C VAL A 26 4.58 -0.82 42.67
N GLU A 27 5.68 -0.89 41.93
CA GLU A 27 5.94 -0.02 40.76
C GLU A 27 5.61 -0.62 39.39
N LEU A 28 4.87 -1.74 39.31
CA LEU A 28 4.17 -2.07 38.07
C LEU A 28 2.90 -1.24 37.99
N SER A 29 2.96 -0.16 37.22
CA SER A 29 1.79 0.60 36.79
C SER A 29 0.66 -0.38 36.41
N PRO A 30 -0.60 -0.13 36.84
CA PRO A 30 -1.71 -1.03 36.52
C PRO A 30 -1.74 -1.28 35.00
N PRO A 31 -2.05 -2.51 34.54
CA PRO A 31 -2.15 -2.79 33.12
C PRO A 31 -3.10 -1.76 32.51
N GLN A 32 -2.57 -0.87 31.65
CA GLN A 32 -3.38 0.14 31.01
C GLN A 32 -4.53 -0.57 30.28
N PRO A 33 -5.79 -0.13 30.46
CA PRO A 33 -6.92 -0.75 29.81
C PRO A 33 -6.68 -0.72 28.30
N ALA A 34 -6.99 -1.83 27.62
CA ALA A 34 -6.88 -1.91 26.17
C ALA A 34 -7.58 -0.70 25.53
N LYS A 35 -6.89 0.04 24.65
CA LYS A 35 -7.45 1.23 24.01
C LYS A 35 -8.73 0.84 23.28
N ARG A 36 -9.87 1.39 23.66
CA ARG A 36 -11.16 1.15 23.02
C ARG A 36 -11.53 2.35 22.15
N TYR A 37 -11.68 2.11 20.86
CA TYR A 37 -12.16 3.14 19.93
C TYR A 37 -13.68 3.07 19.78
N LEU A 38 -14.29 4.23 19.52
CA LEU A 38 -15.70 4.31 19.14
C LEU A 38 -15.92 3.59 17.81
N GLU A 39 -17.04 2.86 17.71
CA GLU A 39 -17.44 2.18 16.48
C GLU A 39 -17.64 3.18 15.33
N GLY A 40 -17.27 2.77 14.11
CA GLY A 40 -17.29 3.63 12.94
C GLY A 40 -15.93 4.15 12.53
N PHE A 41 -15.90 5.38 12.00
CA PHE A 41 -14.66 5.99 11.51
C PHE A 41 -13.50 5.93 12.51
N PRO A 42 -13.68 6.16 13.83
CA PRO A 42 -12.57 6.08 14.77
C PRO A 42 -11.96 4.68 14.89
N SER A 43 -12.79 3.63 14.95
CA SER A 43 -12.30 2.24 14.99
C SER A 43 -11.64 1.79 13.68
N LEU A 44 -12.17 2.22 12.54
CA LEU A 44 -11.62 1.90 11.22
C LEU A 44 -10.31 2.65 10.97
N SER A 45 -10.23 3.94 11.27
CA SER A 45 -8.99 4.71 11.09
C SER A 45 -7.90 4.23 12.03
N ALA A 46 -8.24 3.88 13.27
CA ALA A 46 -7.30 3.27 14.21
C ALA A 46 -6.75 1.93 13.69
N LEU A 47 -7.60 1.14 13.03
CA LEU A 47 -7.16 -0.10 12.38
C LEU A 47 -6.20 0.19 11.21
N LEU A 48 -6.62 1.02 10.24
CA LEU A 48 -5.80 1.30 9.07
C LEU A 48 -4.46 1.96 9.45
N ALA A 49 -4.41 2.71 10.55
CA ALA A 49 -3.20 3.33 11.08
C ALA A 49 -2.36 2.41 11.99
N SER A 50 -2.86 1.24 12.37
CA SER A 50 -2.16 0.32 13.28
C SER A 50 -0.94 -0.32 12.66
N ASP A 51 -0.92 -0.47 11.33
CA ASP A 51 0.20 -0.96 10.56
C ASP A 51 0.23 -0.24 9.21
N PRO A 52 1.40 0.26 8.73
CA PRO A 52 1.53 0.82 7.38
C PRO A 52 0.99 -0.06 6.26
N ASP A 53 1.08 -1.39 6.37
CA ASP A 53 0.59 -2.33 5.36
C ASP A 53 -0.95 -2.38 5.32
N LEU A 54 -1.63 -1.95 6.39
CA LEU A 54 -3.09 -1.88 6.46
C LEU A 54 -3.66 -0.57 5.91
N GLN A 55 -2.83 0.38 5.49
CA GLN A 55 -3.27 1.65 4.90
C GLN A 55 -3.79 1.46 3.47
N VAL A 56 -4.96 0.84 3.38
CA VAL A 56 -5.65 0.53 2.13
C VAL A 56 -6.87 1.41 1.96
N PHE A 57 -7.04 1.92 0.74
CA PHE A 57 -8.13 2.83 0.39
C PHE A 57 -8.71 2.48 -0.96
N ARG A 58 -9.93 2.93 -1.20
CA ARG A 58 -10.57 2.80 -2.50
C ARG A 58 -10.02 3.87 -3.47
N ARG A 59 -9.71 3.47 -4.70
CA ARG A 59 -9.10 4.32 -5.73
C ARG A 59 -10.11 5.14 -6.54
N PHE A 60 -11.33 4.62 -6.66
CA PHE A 60 -12.45 5.22 -7.40
C PHE A 60 -12.20 5.36 -8.90
N ASP A 61 -11.53 4.39 -9.54
CA ASP A 61 -11.10 4.45 -10.94
C ASP A 61 -12.19 4.89 -11.91
N ARG A 62 -13.35 4.25 -11.86
CA ARG A 62 -14.48 4.57 -12.75
C ARG A 62 -14.93 6.02 -12.58
N LEU A 63 -14.96 6.53 -11.36
CA LEU A 63 -15.40 7.90 -11.09
C LEU A 63 -14.33 8.91 -11.52
N ALA A 64 -13.05 8.61 -11.26
CA ALA A 64 -11.93 9.43 -11.71
C ALA A 64 -11.86 9.50 -13.25
N SER A 65 -11.99 8.37 -13.94
CA SER A 65 -12.08 8.36 -15.41
C SER A 65 -13.26 9.17 -15.92
N ARG A 66 -14.42 9.08 -15.26
CA ARG A 66 -15.59 9.90 -15.63
C ARG A 66 -15.33 11.40 -15.45
N ASN A 67 -14.63 11.79 -14.39
CA ASN A 67 -14.23 13.19 -14.17
C ASN A 67 -13.30 13.68 -15.29
N LEU A 68 -12.30 12.88 -15.66
CA LEU A 68 -11.39 13.21 -16.76
C LEU A 68 -12.15 13.36 -18.10
N LEU A 69 -13.13 12.49 -18.37
CA LEU A 69 -13.97 12.58 -19.57
C LEU A 69 -14.83 13.86 -19.56
N TYR A 70 -15.34 14.28 -18.41
CA TYR A 70 -16.07 15.54 -18.30
C TYR A 70 -15.19 16.75 -18.58
N LEU A 71 -13.98 16.79 -18.02
CA LEU A 71 -13.03 17.86 -18.30
C LEU A 71 -12.63 17.90 -19.78
N GLN A 72 -12.42 16.74 -20.42
CA GLN A 72 -12.16 16.68 -21.86
C GLN A 72 -13.33 17.22 -22.69
N ALA A 73 -14.56 16.81 -22.36
CA ALA A 73 -15.75 17.28 -23.08
C ALA A 73 -15.95 18.79 -22.91
N GLU A 74 -15.73 19.34 -21.70
CA GLU A 74 -15.80 20.78 -21.44
C GLU A 74 -14.72 21.54 -22.23
N ILE A 75 -13.48 21.05 -22.27
CA ILE A 75 -12.40 21.67 -23.05
C ILE A 75 -12.72 21.65 -24.55
N LEU A 76 -13.24 20.54 -25.08
CA LEU A 76 -13.63 20.45 -26.49
C LEU A 76 -14.75 21.42 -26.87
N ASP A 77 -15.73 21.63 -25.98
CA ASP A 77 -16.78 22.63 -26.19
C ASP A 77 -16.21 24.05 -26.22
N LEU A 78 -15.29 24.37 -25.31
CA LEU A 78 -14.62 25.66 -25.27
C LEU A 78 -13.68 25.87 -26.48
N GLU A 79 -13.00 24.83 -26.94
CA GLU A 79 -12.15 24.82 -28.14
C GLU A 79 -13.00 25.09 -29.39
N ALA A 80 -14.13 24.39 -29.56
CA ALA A 80 -15.05 24.63 -30.67
C ALA A 80 -15.56 26.08 -30.70
N ARG A 81 -15.89 26.65 -29.54
CA ARG A 81 -16.29 28.07 -29.44
C ARG A 81 -15.15 29.04 -29.75
N LEU A 82 -13.89 28.66 -29.48
CA LEU A 82 -12.73 29.48 -29.85
C LEU A 82 -12.50 29.42 -31.37
N ASP A 83 -12.67 28.23 -31.96
CA ASP A 83 -12.61 28.02 -33.40
C ASP A 83 -13.69 28.83 -34.14
N GLU A 84 -14.87 29.05 -33.53
CA GLU A 84 -15.90 29.95 -34.07
C GLU A 84 -15.43 31.42 -34.17
N PHE A 85 -14.68 31.92 -33.18
CA PHE A 85 -14.05 33.25 -33.26
C PHE A 85 -13.03 33.30 -34.41
N ASP A 86 -12.19 32.26 -34.51
CA ASP A 86 -11.17 32.17 -35.55
C ASP A 86 -11.80 32.07 -36.96
N ALA A 87 -12.89 31.32 -37.11
CA ALA A 87 -13.65 31.22 -38.36
C ALA A 87 -14.27 32.57 -38.76
N ALA A 88 -14.88 33.28 -37.80
CA ALA A 88 -15.43 34.60 -38.07
C ALA A 88 -14.33 35.65 -38.38
N ASP A 89 -13.17 35.56 -37.73
CA ASP A 89 -12.01 36.40 -38.05
C ASP A 89 -11.49 36.13 -39.48
N LEU A 90 -11.49 34.86 -39.91
CA LEU A 90 -11.13 34.47 -41.28
C LEU A 90 -12.11 35.02 -42.32
N GLU A 91 -13.42 35.01 -42.04
CA GLU A 91 -14.43 35.57 -42.96
C GLU A 91 -14.24 37.09 -43.16
N VAL A 92 -14.05 37.84 -42.07
CA VAL A 92 -13.74 39.28 -42.13
C VAL A 92 -12.43 39.51 -42.88
N ALA A 93 -11.44 38.64 -42.66
CA ALA A 93 -10.16 38.78 -43.31
C ALA A 93 -10.24 38.52 -44.83
N ALA A 94 -11.07 37.57 -45.26
CA ALA A 94 -11.25 37.21 -46.66
C ALA A 94 -12.09 38.23 -47.45
N ALA A 95 -12.99 38.97 -46.80
CA ALA A 95 -13.86 39.94 -47.44
C ALA A 95 -13.16 41.23 -47.90
N GLU A 96 -11.86 41.42 -47.59
CA GLU A 96 -11.09 42.66 -47.82
C GLU A 96 -11.82 43.95 -47.36
N GLU A 97 -12.72 43.80 -46.37
CA GLU A 97 -13.57 44.87 -45.88
C GLU A 97 -12.83 45.77 -44.87
N SER A 98 -13.39 46.94 -44.57
CA SER A 98 -12.89 47.84 -43.54
C SER A 98 -13.00 47.19 -42.16
N GLY A 99 -11.95 46.50 -41.74
CA GLY A 99 -11.89 45.74 -40.49
C GLY A 99 -10.75 44.71 -40.45
N TRP A 100 -10.22 44.31 -41.62
CA TRP A 100 -9.12 43.34 -41.73
C TRP A 100 -7.92 43.67 -40.84
N ILE A 101 -7.48 44.94 -40.84
CA ILE A 101 -6.32 45.40 -40.07
C ILE A 101 -6.56 45.21 -38.57
N GLU A 102 -7.75 45.56 -38.08
CA GLU A 102 -8.08 45.51 -36.65
C GLU A 102 -8.19 44.08 -36.13
N VAL A 103 -8.88 43.20 -36.85
CA VAL A 103 -9.00 41.77 -36.49
C VAL A 103 -7.64 41.09 -36.54
N THR A 104 -6.85 41.36 -37.59
CA THR A 104 -5.50 40.78 -37.73
C THR A 104 -4.56 41.25 -36.61
N LEU A 105 -4.67 42.50 -36.17
CA LEU A 105 -3.89 43.02 -35.04
C LEU A 105 -4.29 42.35 -33.72
N SER A 106 -5.58 42.23 -33.42
CA SER A 106 -6.06 41.52 -32.23
C SER A 106 -5.59 40.05 -32.22
N ALA A 107 -5.69 39.34 -33.35
CA ALA A 107 -5.28 37.94 -33.44
C ALA A 107 -3.77 37.72 -33.30
N ARG A 108 -2.94 38.74 -33.59
CA ARG A 108 -1.47 38.63 -33.61
C ARG A 108 -0.76 39.30 -32.45
N CYS A 109 -1.38 40.28 -31.80
CA CYS A 109 -0.79 41.08 -30.74
C CYS A 109 -1.62 40.97 -29.47
N TRP A 110 -1.05 40.30 -28.46
CA TRP A 110 -1.69 40.09 -27.17
C TRP A 110 -2.02 41.42 -26.49
N GLU A 111 -1.13 42.40 -26.59
CA GLU A 111 -1.30 43.73 -25.98
C GLU A 111 -2.55 44.43 -26.52
N VAL A 112 -2.73 44.42 -27.84
CA VAL A 112 -3.90 45.02 -28.51
C VAL A 112 -5.17 44.26 -28.14
N PHE A 113 -5.15 42.93 -28.21
CA PHE A 113 -6.29 42.10 -27.81
C PHE A 113 -6.72 42.35 -26.36
N ALA A 114 -5.75 42.34 -25.44
CA ALA A 114 -6.00 42.56 -24.03
C ALA A 114 -6.50 43.97 -23.72
N GLU A 115 -5.96 44.99 -24.40
CA GLU A 115 -6.43 46.37 -24.28
C GLU A 115 -7.89 46.49 -24.70
N LYS A 116 -8.25 46.00 -25.90
CA LYS A 116 -9.64 46.03 -26.40
C LYS A 116 -10.62 45.29 -25.50
N ALA A 117 -10.23 44.12 -25.00
CA ALA A 117 -11.03 43.36 -24.05
C ALA A 117 -11.25 44.13 -22.73
N ASN A 118 -10.24 44.84 -22.23
CA ASN A 118 -10.31 45.67 -21.03
C ASN A 118 -11.13 46.95 -21.23
N LEU A 119 -11.09 47.53 -22.44
CA LEU A 119 -11.93 48.65 -22.85
C LEU A 119 -13.41 48.25 -22.97
N GLY A 120 -13.72 46.95 -22.94
CA GLY A 120 -15.08 46.44 -22.95
C GLY A 120 -15.66 46.26 -24.35
N GLU A 121 -14.82 46.16 -25.39
CA GLU A 121 -15.28 45.74 -26.71
C GLU A 121 -15.92 44.35 -26.60
N GLU A 122 -17.19 44.23 -26.97
CA GLU A 122 -18.03 43.06 -26.68
C GLU A 122 -17.38 41.76 -27.18
N ARG A 123 -17.00 41.72 -28.46
CA ARG A 123 -16.37 40.55 -29.10
C ARG A 123 -15.06 40.14 -28.41
N GLU A 124 -14.15 41.09 -28.17
CA GLU A 124 -12.84 40.80 -27.58
C GLU A 124 -12.95 40.46 -26.08
N SER A 125 -13.89 41.08 -25.38
CA SER A 125 -14.20 40.76 -23.98
C SER A 125 -14.74 39.34 -23.83
N GLU A 126 -15.64 38.91 -24.73
CA GLU A 126 -16.14 37.54 -24.77
C GLU A 126 -15.05 36.53 -25.11
N ARG A 127 -14.23 36.80 -26.12
CA ARG A 127 -13.09 35.96 -26.47
C ARG A 127 -12.09 35.86 -25.32
N MET A 128 -11.81 36.97 -24.63
CA MET A 128 -10.93 36.97 -23.45
C MET A 128 -11.48 36.11 -22.31
N LYS A 129 -12.79 36.20 -22.02
CA LYS A 129 -13.44 35.33 -21.03
C LYS A 129 -13.30 33.86 -21.40
N LEU A 130 -13.49 33.53 -22.68
CA LEU A 130 -13.33 32.17 -23.18
C LEU A 130 -11.88 31.67 -23.03
N VAL A 131 -10.89 32.48 -23.41
CA VAL A 131 -9.45 32.16 -23.24
C VAL A 131 -9.11 31.91 -21.77
N LEU A 132 -9.63 32.72 -20.85
CA LEU A 132 -9.41 32.52 -19.42
C LEU A 132 -10.06 31.23 -18.89
N GLN A 133 -11.28 30.92 -19.34
CA GLN A 133 -11.97 29.67 -19.01
C GLN A 133 -11.19 28.46 -19.53
N ILE A 134 -10.70 28.51 -20.78
CA ILE A 134 -9.86 27.44 -21.34
C ILE A 134 -8.61 27.23 -20.49
N ARG A 135 -7.91 28.31 -20.11
CA ARG A 135 -6.70 28.21 -19.27
C ARG A 135 -6.98 27.56 -17.92
N GLU A 136 -8.09 27.91 -17.28
CA GLU A 136 -8.51 27.31 -16.01
C GLU A 136 -8.82 25.81 -16.15
N ARG A 137 -9.67 25.45 -17.12
CA ARG A 137 -10.08 24.04 -17.33
C ARG A 137 -8.95 23.16 -17.81
N LEU A 138 -8.07 23.69 -18.67
CA LEU A 138 -6.90 22.96 -19.13
C LEU A 138 -5.92 22.69 -17.98
N ALA A 139 -5.71 23.66 -17.10
CA ALA A 139 -4.88 23.47 -15.90
C ALA A 139 -5.48 22.41 -14.96
N GLU A 140 -6.79 22.47 -14.70
CA GLU A 140 -7.51 21.48 -13.89
C GLU A 140 -7.39 20.07 -14.47
N TYR A 141 -7.58 19.93 -15.80
CA TYR A 141 -7.44 18.66 -16.51
C TYR A 141 -6.03 18.09 -16.44
N GLN A 142 -5.01 18.91 -16.73
CA GLN A 142 -3.60 18.48 -16.69
C GLN A 142 -3.21 18.02 -15.28
N GLU A 143 -3.60 18.77 -14.25
CA GLU A 143 -3.35 18.39 -12.87
C GLU A 143 -4.10 17.10 -12.48
N ALA A 144 -5.37 16.98 -12.88
CA ALA A 144 -6.18 15.78 -12.62
C ALA A 144 -5.57 14.52 -13.26
N ILE A 145 -5.02 14.62 -14.48
CA ILE A 145 -4.32 13.50 -15.13
C ILE A 145 -3.08 13.08 -14.37
N ILE A 146 -2.25 14.04 -13.94
CA ILE A 146 -1.03 13.74 -13.19
C ILE A 146 -1.38 13.05 -11.86
N ARG A 147 -2.38 13.59 -11.14
CA ARG A 147 -2.88 12.99 -9.89
C ARG A 147 -3.39 11.57 -10.14
N GLN A 148 -4.18 11.35 -11.19
CA GLN A 148 -4.70 10.03 -11.51
C GLN A 148 -3.59 9.05 -11.93
N SER A 149 -2.59 9.50 -12.69
CA SER A 149 -1.42 8.70 -13.05
C SER A 149 -0.66 8.24 -11.81
N ASN A 150 -0.40 9.16 -10.86
CA ASN A 150 0.24 8.84 -9.60
C ASN A 150 -0.55 7.80 -8.81
N ILE A 151 -1.87 7.97 -8.74
CA ILE A 151 -2.79 7.05 -8.07
C ILE A 151 -2.83 5.67 -8.73
N LEU A 152 -2.78 5.59 -10.07
CA LEU A 152 -2.75 4.34 -10.81
C LEU A 152 -1.42 3.59 -10.67
N ASN A 153 -0.32 4.31 -10.46
CA ASN A 153 1.02 3.75 -10.24
C ASN A 153 1.23 3.24 -8.80
N LEU A 154 0.33 3.56 -7.86
CA LEU A 154 0.36 2.97 -6.54
C LEU A 154 0.05 1.46 -6.62
N GLU A 155 0.71 0.70 -5.75
CA GLU A 155 0.60 -0.75 -5.76
C GLU A 155 -0.72 -1.24 -5.13
N ASN A 156 -1.18 -2.41 -5.59
CA ASN A 156 -2.31 -3.09 -4.98
C ASN A 156 -1.89 -3.74 -3.66
N PRO A 157 -2.77 -3.77 -2.64
CA PRO A 157 -2.47 -4.48 -1.40
C PRO A 157 -2.28 -5.97 -1.65
N ASN A 158 -1.43 -6.59 -0.85
CA ASN A 158 -1.33 -8.04 -0.80
C ASN A 158 -2.73 -8.65 -0.54
N TYR A 159 -3.04 -9.76 -1.21
CA TYR A 159 -4.27 -10.52 -1.05
C TYR A 159 -4.66 -10.75 0.41
N ARG A 160 -3.70 -11.03 1.31
CA ARG A 160 -4.00 -11.24 2.73
C ARG A 160 -4.41 -9.98 3.46
N VAL A 161 -3.67 -8.90 3.27
CA VAL A 161 -4.00 -7.57 3.83
C VAL A 161 -5.39 -7.16 3.40
N ARG A 162 -5.68 -7.23 2.09
CA ARG A 162 -6.99 -6.92 1.55
C ARG A 162 -8.09 -7.76 2.19
N ASN A 163 -7.88 -9.07 2.33
CA ASN A 163 -8.88 -9.95 2.95
C ASN A 163 -9.03 -9.74 4.45
N ALA A 164 -7.95 -9.38 5.16
CA ALA A 164 -8.00 -9.07 6.58
C ALA A 164 -8.80 -7.79 6.84
N VAL A 165 -8.51 -6.72 6.10
CA VAL A 165 -9.25 -5.45 6.18
C VAL A 165 -10.71 -5.65 5.78
N LYS A 166 -10.95 -6.33 4.65
CA LYS A 166 -12.32 -6.64 4.19
C LYS A 166 -13.08 -7.49 5.19
N GLY A 167 -12.48 -8.58 5.70
CA GLY A 167 -13.11 -9.45 6.67
C GLY A 167 -13.45 -8.73 7.96
N TRP A 168 -12.53 -7.90 8.47
CA TRP A 168 -12.79 -7.06 9.64
C TRP A 168 -13.93 -6.05 9.35
N PHE A 169 -13.92 -5.41 8.18
CA PHE A 169 -14.94 -4.44 7.79
C PHE A 169 -16.33 -5.09 7.63
N GLU A 170 -16.41 -6.28 7.05
CA GLU A 170 -17.67 -7.02 6.87
C GLU A 170 -18.23 -7.56 8.19
N GLN A 171 -17.35 -7.96 9.11
CA GLN A 171 -17.71 -8.46 10.43
C GLN A 171 -18.20 -7.33 11.35
N ASN A 172 -17.44 -6.24 11.43
CA ASN A 172 -17.74 -5.14 12.36
C ASN A 172 -18.72 -4.12 11.77
N ARG A 173 -18.84 -4.05 10.44
CA ARG A 173 -19.70 -3.10 9.71
C ARG A 173 -19.62 -1.68 10.27
N PRO A 174 -18.41 -1.11 10.40
CA PRO A 174 -18.22 0.15 11.13
C PRO A 174 -18.99 1.31 10.47
N LEU A 175 -19.14 1.29 9.14
CA LEU A 175 -19.76 2.40 8.40
C LEU A 175 -21.18 2.04 7.94
N VAL A 176 -22.08 3.03 8.01
CA VAL A 176 -23.48 2.95 7.53
C VAL A 176 -23.68 3.75 6.24
N GLY A 177 -24.89 3.70 5.67
CA GLY A 177 -25.22 4.38 4.42
C GLY A 177 -24.41 3.87 3.23
N HIS A 178 -23.97 4.76 2.34
CA HIS A 178 -23.14 4.39 1.18
C HIS A 178 -21.74 3.89 1.59
N GLY A 179 -21.22 4.36 2.73
CA GLY A 179 -19.90 3.96 3.26
C GLY A 179 -19.79 2.47 3.57
N ARG A 180 -20.91 1.77 3.81
CA ARG A 180 -20.92 0.31 4.02
C ARG A 180 -20.42 -0.50 2.80
N HIS A 181 -20.33 0.13 1.64
CA HIS A 181 -19.90 -0.50 0.39
C HIS A 181 -18.42 -0.23 0.04
N LEU A 182 -17.64 0.35 0.95
CA LEU A 182 -16.26 0.78 0.70
C LEU A 182 -15.35 -0.36 0.19
N PHE A 183 -15.49 -1.56 0.76
CA PHE A 183 -14.68 -2.74 0.43
C PHE A 183 -15.51 -3.92 -0.13
N ASN A 184 -16.60 -3.62 -0.85
CA ASN A 184 -17.45 -4.66 -1.46
C ASN A 184 -16.75 -5.38 -2.64
N GLU A 185 -17.38 -6.43 -3.18
CA GLU A 185 -16.82 -7.17 -4.33
C GLU A 185 -16.60 -6.30 -5.57
N ALA A 186 -17.45 -5.29 -5.80
CA ALA A 186 -17.27 -4.36 -6.93
C ALA A 186 -15.99 -3.52 -6.79
N ALA A 187 -15.51 -3.29 -5.57
CA ALA A 187 -14.28 -2.57 -5.29
C ALA A 187 -13.03 -3.47 -5.23
N LYS A 188 -13.13 -4.79 -5.49
CA LYS A 188 -12.01 -5.75 -5.34
C LYS A 188 -10.72 -5.36 -6.06
N HIS A 189 -10.86 -4.74 -7.23
CA HIS A 189 -9.76 -4.28 -8.10
C HIS A 189 -9.52 -2.76 -8.01
N ASP A 190 -10.32 -2.06 -7.21
CA ASP A 190 -10.33 -0.61 -7.04
C ASP A 190 -9.80 -0.24 -5.64
N ILE A 191 -8.87 -1.05 -5.10
CA ILE A 191 -8.25 -0.83 -3.79
C ILE A 191 -6.75 -0.69 -3.99
N VAL A 192 -6.19 0.34 -3.36
CA VAL A 192 -4.79 0.69 -3.40
C VAL A 192 -4.19 0.65 -2.00
N ALA A 193 -2.91 0.32 -1.90
CA ALA A 193 -2.14 0.45 -0.66
C ALA A 193 -1.24 1.69 -0.76
N LEU A 194 -1.23 2.53 0.29
CA LEU A 194 -0.33 3.70 0.34
C LEU A 194 1.13 3.30 0.50
N ARG A 195 1.37 2.11 1.06
CA ARG A 195 2.67 1.50 1.18
C ARG A 195 2.54 0.01 0.92
N THR A 196 3.40 -0.49 0.06
CA THR A 196 3.68 -1.91 -0.10
C THR A 196 5.14 -2.14 0.25
N GLN A 197 5.44 -3.24 0.92
CA GLN A 197 6.83 -3.58 1.21
C GLN A 197 7.50 -4.08 -0.09
N PRO A 198 8.67 -3.52 -0.46
CA PRO A 198 9.36 -3.86 -1.71
C PRO A 198 9.89 -5.31 -1.78
N ASP A 199 9.98 -6.02 -0.64
CA ASP A 199 10.74 -7.27 -0.53
C ASP A 199 9.88 -8.49 -0.13
N GLN A 200 8.72 -8.69 -0.77
CA GLN A 200 8.04 -9.98 -0.67
C GLN A 200 8.56 -10.95 -1.73
N ASP A 201 9.70 -11.58 -1.44
CA ASP A 201 10.23 -12.69 -2.24
C ASP A 201 9.16 -13.75 -2.52
N ARG A 202 9.24 -14.43 -3.67
CA ARG A 202 8.26 -15.44 -4.07
C ARG A 202 8.13 -16.56 -3.03
N LEU A 203 9.23 -16.94 -2.38
CA LEU A 203 9.24 -17.88 -1.27
C LEU A 203 8.51 -17.32 -0.04
N THR A 204 8.64 -16.02 0.24
CA THR A 204 7.87 -15.33 1.29
C THR A 204 6.37 -15.45 1.04
N ILE A 205 5.93 -15.14 -0.19
CA ILE A 205 4.52 -15.25 -0.56
C ILE A 205 4.02 -16.70 -0.44
N PHE A 206 4.83 -17.68 -0.90
CA PHE A 206 4.51 -19.11 -0.81
C PHE A 206 4.42 -19.62 0.63
N LEU A 207 5.44 -19.40 1.46
CA LEU A 207 5.45 -19.84 2.86
C LEU A 207 4.30 -19.20 3.63
N GLN A 208 4.06 -17.91 3.43
CA GLN A 208 2.95 -17.25 4.09
C GLN A 208 1.58 -17.78 3.61
N ASN A 209 1.45 -18.26 2.36
CA ASN A 209 0.17 -18.77 1.82
C ASN A 209 -0.10 -20.20 2.30
N HIS A 210 0.92 -21.04 2.34
CA HIS A 210 0.77 -22.46 2.62
C HIS A 210 1.00 -22.80 4.10
N LEU A 211 1.92 -22.11 4.76
CA LEU A 211 2.27 -22.34 6.17
C LEU A 211 1.77 -21.22 7.09
N GLY A 212 1.07 -20.21 6.56
CA GLY A 212 0.46 -19.14 7.36
C GLY A 212 -0.40 -19.67 8.50
N TYR A 213 -1.09 -20.80 8.33
CA TYR A 213 -1.86 -21.41 9.43
C TYR A 213 -0.98 -21.83 10.63
N LEU A 214 0.23 -22.34 10.38
CA LEU A 214 1.17 -22.80 11.43
C LEU A 214 1.83 -21.63 12.15
N PHE A 215 2.01 -20.51 11.46
CA PHE A 215 2.64 -19.30 12.01
C PHE A 215 1.65 -18.34 12.66
N ARG A 216 0.43 -18.79 13.01
CA ARG A 216 -0.57 -18.01 13.77
C ARG A 216 -0.06 -17.73 15.18
N SER A 217 0.87 -16.80 15.29
CA SER A 217 1.28 -16.27 16.57
C SER A 217 0.16 -15.36 17.06
N ARG A 218 -0.64 -15.87 17.99
CA ARG A 218 -1.60 -15.08 18.77
C ARG A 218 -0.78 -14.13 19.65
N LYS A 219 -0.33 -13.00 19.10
CA LYS A 219 0.22 -11.92 19.91
C LYS A 219 -0.91 -11.42 20.82
N LYS A 220 -0.92 -11.88 22.08
CA LYS A 220 -1.55 -11.17 23.19
C LYS A 220 -0.66 -9.97 23.54
N GLY A 221 -0.61 -8.98 22.64
CA GLY A 221 0.18 -7.76 22.80
C GLY A 221 -0.71 -6.58 23.16
N LYS A 222 -0.39 -5.90 24.26
CA LYS A 222 -1.09 -4.82 24.98
C LYS A 222 -1.47 -3.56 24.16
N GLU A 223 -1.33 -3.58 22.84
CA GLU A 223 -1.49 -2.40 21.95
C GLU A 223 -2.70 -2.51 21.00
N HIS A 224 -3.31 -3.68 20.86
CA HIS A 224 -4.46 -3.86 19.97
C HIS A 224 -5.75 -3.52 20.71
N ALA A 225 -6.62 -2.76 20.05
CA ALA A 225 -7.93 -2.45 20.62
C ALA A 225 -8.74 -3.74 20.82
N SER A 226 -9.51 -3.80 21.92
CA SER A 226 -10.39 -4.95 22.21
C SER A 226 -11.36 -5.27 21.07
N ASN A 227 -11.70 -4.27 20.25
CA ASN A 227 -12.65 -4.39 19.14
C ASN A 227 -12.03 -5.02 17.87
N TRP A 228 -10.76 -5.43 17.92
CA TRP A 228 -10.06 -6.06 16.78
C TRP A 228 -9.98 -7.59 16.89
N GLU A 229 -10.82 -8.16 17.76
CA GLU A 229 -10.89 -9.60 18.02
C GLU A 229 -11.29 -10.36 16.74
N GLY A 230 -10.34 -11.08 16.13
CA GLY A 230 -10.56 -11.82 14.87
C GLY A 230 -9.55 -11.52 13.77
N MET A 231 -8.76 -10.44 13.88
CA MET A 231 -7.67 -10.22 12.93
C MET A 231 -6.44 -11.06 13.26
N HIS A 232 -6.09 -11.93 12.32
CA HIS A 232 -4.88 -12.73 12.38
C HIS A 232 -3.73 -11.94 11.74
N TYR A 233 -3.00 -11.21 12.59
CA TYR A 233 -1.75 -10.55 12.20
C TYR A 233 -0.58 -11.55 12.28
N PHE A 234 0.22 -11.62 11.22
CA PHE A 234 1.40 -12.48 11.18
C PHE A 234 2.66 -11.65 11.41
N PRO A 235 3.49 -11.97 12.42
CA PRO A 235 4.71 -11.23 12.65
C PRO A 235 5.69 -11.41 11.49
N GLU A 236 5.91 -10.33 10.76
CA GLU A 236 6.70 -10.29 9.52
C GLU A 236 8.17 -10.66 9.73
N ASN A 237 8.74 -10.29 10.89
CA ASN A 237 10.13 -10.60 11.23
C ASN A 237 10.38 -12.11 11.27
N THR A 238 9.42 -12.89 11.80
CA THR A 238 9.55 -14.35 11.88
C THR A 238 9.55 -14.96 10.50
N ILE A 239 8.68 -14.49 9.61
CA ILE A 239 8.60 -14.98 8.23
C ILE A 239 9.90 -14.66 7.49
N ARG A 240 10.39 -13.42 7.60
CA ARG A 240 11.64 -13.01 6.94
C ARG A 240 12.81 -13.88 7.37
N HIS A 241 12.95 -14.16 8.66
CA HIS A 241 14.01 -15.05 9.16
C HIS A 241 13.88 -16.49 8.65
N ILE A 242 12.65 -17.03 8.57
CA ILE A 242 12.42 -18.38 8.03
C ILE A 242 12.75 -18.43 6.54
N VAL A 243 12.32 -17.44 5.77
CA VAL A 243 12.62 -17.32 4.33
C VAL A 243 14.13 -17.31 4.11
N SER A 244 14.85 -16.45 4.82
CA SER A 244 16.31 -16.38 4.74
C SER A 244 16.96 -17.71 5.14
N PHE A 245 16.50 -18.34 6.22
CA PHE A 245 17.03 -19.62 6.67
C PHE A 245 16.83 -20.74 5.64
N VAL A 246 15.62 -20.88 5.09
CA VAL A 246 15.31 -21.90 4.07
C VAL A 246 16.11 -21.65 2.79
N SER A 247 16.25 -20.39 2.37
CA SER A 247 17.04 -20.02 1.20
C SER A 247 18.53 -20.39 1.37
N ILE A 248 19.12 -20.03 2.53
CA ILE A 248 20.51 -20.37 2.86
C ILE A 248 20.70 -21.88 2.94
N LEU A 249 19.78 -22.60 3.59
CA LEU A 249 19.85 -24.06 3.72
C LEU A 249 19.80 -24.75 2.35
N LEU A 250 18.90 -24.32 1.46
CA LEU A 250 18.77 -24.91 0.14
C LEU A 250 19.99 -24.61 -0.74
N ALA A 251 20.53 -23.40 -0.67
CA ALA A 251 21.79 -23.04 -1.36
C ALA A 251 22.96 -23.90 -0.86
N ALA A 252 23.09 -24.10 0.46
CA ALA A 252 24.12 -24.94 1.03
C ALA A 252 23.99 -26.42 0.61
N LEU A 253 22.77 -26.96 0.62
CA LEU A 253 22.52 -28.35 0.18
C LEU A 253 22.82 -28.54 -1.31
N LEU A 254 22.47 -27.58 -2.17
CA LEU A 254 22.81 -27.63 -3.59
C LEU A 254 24.33 -27.58 -3.82
N LEU A 255 25.05 -26.73 -3.09
CA LEU A 255 26.50 -26.57 -3.21
C LEU A 255 27.23 -27.85 -2.75
N ILE A 256 26.88 -28.36 -1.56
CA ILE A 256 27.45 -29.60 -1.03
C ILE A 256 27.11 -30.78 -1.95
N GLY A 257 25.88 -30.86 -2.44
CA GLY A 257 25.44 -31.87 -3.40
C GLY A 257 26.23 -31.81 -4.72
N ALA A 258 26.47 -30.62 -5.24
CA ALA A 258 27.27 -30.43 -6.45
C ALA A 258 28.72 -30.92 -6.27
N ILE A 259 29.39 -30.52 -5.18
CA ILE A 259 30.77 -30.92 -4.89
C ILE A 259 30.89 -32.43 -4.72
N THR A 260 30.04 -33.02 -3.88
CA THR A 260 30.07 -34.46 -3.59
C THR A 260 29.78 -35.30 -4.84
N SER A 261 28.80 -34.89 -5.65
CA SER A 261 28.46 -35.58 -6.89
C SER A 261 29.58 -35.47 -7.94
N LEU A 262 30.21 -34.29 -8.09
CA LEU A 262 31.38 -34.13 -8.98
C LEU A 262 32.58 -34.98 -8.54
N TYR A 263 32.76 -35.16 -7.23
CA TYR A 263 33.85 -35.95 -6.66
C TYR A 263 33.71 -37.44 -7.00
N VAL A 264 32.51 -38.01 -6.87
CA VAL A 264 32.25 -39.45 -7.08
C VAL A 264 32.27 -39.83 -8.57
N VAL A 265 31.87 -38.93 -9.47
CA VAL A 265 31.83 -39.24 -10.91
C VAL A 265 33.23 -39.15 -11.52
N VAL A 266 33.74 -40.25 -12.07
CA VAL A 266 35.09 -40.33 -12.68
C VAL A 266 35.07 -39.93 -14.16
N LYS A 267 33.97 -40.16 -14.87
CA LYS A 267 33.87 -39.91 -16.33
C LYS A 267 33.86 -38.40 -16.64
N PRO A 268 34.76 -37.90 -17.52
CA PRO A 268 34.88 -36.47 -17.78
C PRO A 268 33.63 -35.86 -18.45
N ALA A 269 33.01 -36.56 -19.40
CA ALA A 269 31.78 -36.10 -20.04
C ALA A 269 30.61 -35.98 -19.04
N SER A 270 30.48 -36.94 -18.12
CA SER A 270 29.44 -36.93 -17.09
C SER A 270 29.65 -35.80 -16.08
N ARG A 271 30.90 -35.41 -15.77
CA ARG A 271 31.21 -34.27 -14.90
C ARG A 271 30.73 -32.94 -15.49
N MET A 272 30.94 -32.73 -16.80
CA MET A 272 30.50 -31.50 -17.47
C MET A 272 28.97 -31.37 -17.50
N VAL A 273 28.27 -32.47 -17.78
CA VAL A 273 26.80 -32.51 -17.73
C VAL A 273 26.29 -32.22 -16.32
N LEU A 274 26.90 -32.83 -15.31
CA LEU A 274 26.52 -32.65 -13.92
C LEU A 274 26.73 -31.21 -13.44
N LEU A 275 27.83 -30.57 -13.86
CA LEU A 275 28.10 -29.16 -13.59
C LEU A 275 27.03 -28.25 -14.23
N ALA A 276 26.64 -28.52 -15.48
CA ALA A 276 25.56 -27.78 -16.14
C ALA A 276 24.21 -27.95 -15.42
N VAL A 277 23.92 -29.16 -14.90
CA VAL A 277 22.68 -29.44 -14.16
C VAL A 277 22.66 -28.71 -12.80
N PHE A 278 23.75 -28.75 -12.03
CA PHE A 278 23.77 -28.06 -10.73
C PHE A 278 23.78 -26.54 -10.86
N THR A 279 24.47 -25.98 -11.86
CA THR A 279 24.44 -24.53 -12.13
C THR A 279 23.05 -24.06 -12.56
N THR A 280 22.36 -24.81 -13.43
CA THR A 280 20.97 -24.51 -13.80
C THR A 280 19.99 -24.67 -12.64
N LEU A 281 20.14 -25.70 -11.79
CA LEU A 281 19.35 -25.86 -10.57
C LEU A 281 19.58 -24.72 -9.56
N PHE A 282 20.83 -24.29 -9.39
CA PHE A 282 21.16 -23.16 -8.55
C PHE A 282 20.52 -21.86 -9.07
N ALA A 283 20.68 -21.57 -10.36
CA ALA A 283 20.05 -20.43 -11.03
C ALA A 283 18.52 -20.44 -10.88
N ALA A 284 17.90 -21.62 -11.09
CA ALA A 284 16.46 -21.80 -10.93
C ALA A 284 16.03 -21.61 -9.48
N SER A 285 16.80 -22.09 -8.50
CA SER A 285 16.49 -21.92 -7.08
C SER A 285 16.52 -20.44 -6.67
N VAL A 286 17.54 -19.68 -7.09
CA VAL A 286 17.63 -18.24 -6.82
C VAL A 286 16.48 -17.52 -7.53
N GLY A 287 16.29 -17.74 -8.84
CA GLY A 287 15.25 -17.04 -9.61
C GLY A 287 13.80 -17.39 -9.24
N LEU A 288 13.55 -18.58 -8.68
CA LEU A 288 12.21 -18.98 -8.24
C LEU A 288 11.93 -18.61 -6.79
N LEU A 289 12.94 -18.61 -5.92
CA LEU A 289 12.75 -18.42 -4.48
C LEU A 289 12.96 -16.96 -4.04
N THR A 290 13.88 -16.24 -4.66
CA THR A 290 14.20 -14.83 -4.31
C THR A 290 13.72 -13.86 -5.39
N ASN A 291 13.50 -12.61 -5.01
CA ASN A 291 13.20 -11.51 -5.94
C ASN A 291 14.49 -10.91 -6.51
N SER A 292 15.43 -11.76 -6.93
CA SER A 292 16.71 -11.33 -7.49
C SER A 292 16.51 -10.74 -8.88
N ARG A 293 17.18 -9.61 -9.17
CA ARG A 293 17.15 -9.04 -10.51
C ARG A 293 17.82 -10.02 -11.47
N LYS A 294 17.40 -10.03 -12.74
CA LYS A 294 18.00 -10.91 -13.77
C LYS A 294 19.53 -10.79 -13.80
N VAL A 295 20.06 -9.58 -13.57
CA VAL A 295 21.49 -9.27 -13.52
C VAL A 295 22.20 -9.99 -12.37
N ASP A 296 21.58 -10.06 -11.18
CA ASP A 296 22.17 -10.72 -10.02
C ASP A 296 22.22 -12.25 -10.21
N ILE A 297 21.21 -12.81 -10.89
CA ILE A 297 21.17 -14.23 -11.25
C ILE A 297 22.28 -14.56 -12.25
N TYR A 298 22.54 -13.67 -13.22
CA TYR A 298 23.66 -13.85 -14.16
C TYR A 298 25.02 -13.75 -13.48
N ALA A 299 25.19 -12.80 -12.56
CA ALA A 299 26.43 -12.70 -11.78
C ALA A 299 26.66 -13.92 -10.89
N ALA A 300 25.61 -14.43 -10.23
CA ALA A 300 25.70 -15.59 -9.35
C ALA A 300 25.93 -16.92 -10.10
N THR A 301 25.58 -17.00 -11.38
CA THR A 301 25.81 -18.19 -12.23
C THR A 301 27.15 -18.18 -12.95
N ALA A 302 27.76 -17.00 -13.10
CA ALA A 302 29.07 -16.84 -13.71
C ALA A 302 30.24 -17.05 -12.71
N ALA A 303 29.97 -16.89 -11.41
CA ALA A 303 30.91 -17.13 -10.32
C ALA A 303 31.09 -18.63 -10.01
#